data_AF-A0A4R5XNH8-F1
#
_entry.id   AF-A0A4R5XNH8-F1
#
_cell.length_a   1.000
_cell.length_b   1.000
_cell.length_c   1.000
_cell.angle_alpha   90.00
_cell.angle_beta   90.00
_cell.angle_gamma   90.00
#
_symmetry.space_group_name_H-M   'P 1'
#
loop_
_entity.id
_entity.type
_entity.pdbx_description
1 polymer ?
#
loop_
_entity_poly.entity_id
_entity_poly.type
_entity_poly.pdbx_seq_one_letter_code
_entity_poly.pdbx_strand_id
1 'polypeptide(L)' 'MRWVILRSLNKLSDEKLIEAFEMAIEKDLSEDFIKLLESEITSRELVQLIS' A
#
# COMPACT_ATOMS: atom_id res chain seq x y z
N MET A 1 -8.95 13.52 -10.16
CA MET A 1 -7.54 13.56 -9.74
C MET A 1 -7.08 12.17 -9.24
N ARG A 2 -7.19 11.11 -10.06
CA ARG A 2 -7.03 9.71 -9.59
C ARG A 2 -5.66 9.09 -9.89
N TRP A 3 -4.82 9.78 -10.68
CA TRP A 3 -3.60 9.21 -11.27
C TRP A 3 -2.28 9.63 -10.61
N VAL A 4 -2.30 10.68 -9.77
CA VAL A 4 -1.06 11.23 -9.19
C VAL A 4 -0.54 10.35 -8.05
N ILE A 5 -1.45 9.73 -7.28
CA ILE A 5 -1.10 8.94 -6.09
C ILE A 5 -0.47 7.59 -6.47
N LEU A 6 -1.00 6.91 -7.50
CA LEU A 6 -0.46 5.64 -8.00
C LEU A 6 1.01 5.74 -8.48
N ARG A 7 1.42 6.88 -9.05
CA ARG A 7 2.83 7.08 -9.44
C ARG A 7 3.78 7.24 -8.25
N SER A 8 3.29 7.64 -7.09
CA SER A 8 4.13 7.89 -5.92
C SER A 8 4.44 6.59 -5.17
N LEU A 9 3.49 5.65 -5.11
CA LEU A 9 3.73 4.35 -4.49
C LEU A 9 4.67 3.47 -5.31
N ASN A 10 4.64 3.56 -6.63
CA ASN A 10 5.56 2.88 -7.56
C ASN A 10 7.06 3.08 -7.26
N LYS A 11 7.42 4.10 -6.45
CA LYS A 11 8.80 4.37 -6.04
C LYS A 11 9.16 3.79 -4.67
N LEU A 12 8.19 3.29 -3.90
CA LEU A 12 8.46 2.60 -2.66
C LEU A 12 9.04 1.22 -2.96
N SER A 13 10.04 0.81 -2.20
CA SER A 13 10.45 -0.59 -2.15
C SER A 13 9.32 -1.43 -1.56
N ASP A 14 9.32 -2.71 -1.90
CA ASP A 14 8.29 -3.65 -1.45
C ASP A 14 8.22 -3.73 0.09
N GLU A 15 9.38 -3.73 0.75
CA GLU A 15 9.48 -3.66 2.21
C GLU A 15 8.79 -2.42 2.80
N LYS A 16 9.00 -1.25 2.20
CA LYS A 16 8.42 0.01 2.68
C LYS A 16 6.92 0.10 2.40
N LEU A 17 6.46 -0.53 1.33
CA LEU A 17 5.05 -0.62 0.99
C LEU A 17 4.29 -1.49 2.00
N ILE A 18 4.87 -2.63 2.38
CA ILE A 18 4.33 -3.53 3.40
C ILE A 18 4.32 -2.84 4.78
N GLU A 19 5.46 -2.26 5.19
CA GLU A 19 5.55 -1.53 6.46
C GLU A 19 4.52 -0.39 6.55
N ALA A 20 4.32 0.35 5.46
CA ALA A 20 3.32 1.40 5.39
C ALA A 20 1.88 0.87 5.50
N PHE A 21 1.60 -0.32 4.95
CA PHE A 21 0.30 -0.96 5.04
C PHE A 21 0.00 -1.46 6.46
N GLU A 22 0.97 -2.13 7.09
CA GLU A 22 0.86 -2.58 8.48
C GLU A 22 0.66 -1.39 9.42
N MET A 23 1.48 -0.34 9.29
CA MET A 23 1.32 0.88 10.09
C MET A 23 -0.03 1.56 9.84
N ALA A 24 -0.54 1.54 8.59
CA ALA A 24 -1.83 2.14 8.28
C ALA A 24 -2.98 1.44 9.00
N ILE A 25 -2.91 0.11 9.12
CA ILE A 25 -3.86 -0.69 9.90
C ILE A 25 -3.70 -0.40 11.40
N GLU A 26 -2.46 -0.45 11.93
CA GLU A 26 -2.21 -0.23 13.36
C GLU A 26 -2.63 1.16 13.85
N LYS A 27 -2.51 2.18 12.98
CA LYS A 27 -2.84 3.56 13.29
C LYS A 27 -4.30 3.93 12.98
N ASP A 28 -5.10 2.96 12.53
CA ASP A 28 -6.48 3.18 12.11
C ASP A 28 -6.60 4.35 11.11
N LEU A 29 -5.71 4.36 10.12
CA LEU A 29 -5.76 5.36 9.04
C LEU A 29 -7.00 5.12 8.17
N SER A 30 -7.35 6.13 7.38
CA SER A 30 -8.55 6.07 6.53
C SER A 30 -8.58 4.79 5.67
N GLU A 31 -9.72 4.12 5.63
CA GLU A 31 -9.90 2.91 4.81
C GLU A 31 -9.53 3.13 3.33
N ASP A 32 -9.80 4.32 2.78
CA ASP A 32 -9.44 4.65 1.39
C ASP A 32 -7.94 4.58 1.15
N PHE A 33 -7.14 4.97 2.15
CA PHE A 33 -5.68 4.89 2.10
C PHE A 33 -5.19 3.45 2.22
N ILE A 34 -5.79 2.67 3.13
CA ILE A 34 -5.48 1.24 3.30
C ILE A 34 -5.77 0.48 2.01
N LYS A 35 -6.95 0.68 1.39
CA LYS A 35 -7.34 0.07 0.11
C LYS A 35 -6.40 0.47 -1.03
N LEU A 36 -5.85 1.69 -0.99
CA LEU A 36 -4.90 2.16 -1.98
C LEU A 36 -3.56 1.40 -1.87
N LEU A 37 -3.07 1.19 -0.65
CA LEU A 37 -1.88 0.38 -0.38
C LEU A 37 -2.11 -1.10 -0.74
N GLU A 38 -3.26 -1.66 -0.35
CA GLU A 38 -3.65 -3.02 -0.68
C GLU A 38 -3.72 -3.27 -2.19
N SER A 39 -4.27 -2.31 -2.95
CA SER A 39 -4.32 -2.37 -4.41
C SER A 39 -2.93 -2.37 -5.03
N GLU A 40 -1.98 -1.62 -4.49
CA GLU A 40 -0.60 -1.59 -4.98
C GLU A 40 0.14 -2.89 -4.62
N ILE A 41 -0.02 -3.39 -3.40
CA ILE A 41 0.54 -4.68 -2.95
C ILE A 41 0.03 -5.83 -3.82
N THR A 42 -1.27 -5.82 -4.11
CA THR A 42 -1.90 -6.80 -5.01
C THR A 42 -1.36 -6.67 -6.44
N SER A 43 -1.22 -5.44 -6.94
CA SER A 43 -0.69 -5.20 -8.29
C SER A 43 0.76 -5.64 -8.47
N ARG A 44 1.55 -5.72 -7.40
CA ARG A 44 2.95 -6.19 -7.40
C ARG A 44 3.09 -7.67 -7.04
N GLU A 45 1.98 -8.38 -6.88
CA GLU A 45 1.96 -9.80 -6.48
C GLU A 45 2.63 -10.06 -5.11
N LEU A 46 2.71 -9.02 -4.26
CA LEU A 46 3.35 -9.09 -2.93
C LEU A 46 2.40 -9.62 -1.84
N VAL A 47 1.17 -10.00 -2.19
CA VAL A 47 0.13 -10.52 -1.27
C VAL A 47 0.61 -11.72 -0.47
N GLN A 48 1.58 -12.49 -0.99
CA GLN A 48 2.16 -13.63 -0.28
C GLN A 48 3.07 -13.24 0.89
N LEU A 49 3.50 -11.98 0.98
CA LEU A 49 4.39 -11.48 2.03
C LEU A 49 3.65 -10.92 3.24
N ILE A 50 2.33 -10.72 3.14
CA ILE A 50 1.45 -10.20 4.20
C ILE A 50 0.59 -11.30 4.87
N SER A 51 0.98 -12.59 4.74
CA SER A 51 0.30 -13.73 5.38
C SER A 51 0.53 -13.82 6.89
#